data_AF-A0A8H5WEG6-F1
#
_entry.id   AF-A0A8H5WEG6-F1
#
_cell.length_a   1.000
_cell.length_b   1.000
_cell.length_c   1.000
_cell.angle_alpha   90.00
_cell.angle_beta   90.00
_cell.angle_gamma   90.00
#
_symmetry.space_group_name_H-M   'P 1'
#
loop_
_entity.id
_entity.type
_entity.pdbx_description
1 polymer ?
#
loop_
_entity_poly.entity_id
_entity_poly.type
_entity_poly.pdbx_seq_one_letter_code
_entity_poly.pdbx_strand_id
1 'polypeptide(L)'
;MVHVVAVAGGQGDVGKTIVEVFSQNQQNRVLVLSRKVGDNGSFYSPANVVKKVDDESTICVDYTDVSHIRDALEKHNVEVVISCLNVISPEAMKTHLKHADFLFDIANKAAAVPGSGEDKVVFTYSFDVARFVDALVNTDEKLPKNNVIIGEKITANEIAAIVEHARGKSKSIHSHVLSN
;
A
#
# COMPACT_ATOMS: atom_id res chain seq x y z
N MET A 1 -2.34 3.42 -24.00
CA MET A 1 -2.14 4.88 -24.06
C MET A 1 -1.00 5.22 -23.11
N VAL A 2 -0.28 6.33 -23.30
CA VAL A 2 0.75 6.77 -22.33
C VAL A 2 0.10 7.79 -21.40
N HIS A 3 0.03 7.49 -20.11
CA HIS A 3 -0.51 8.38 -19.09
C HIS A 3 0.59 9.04 -18.27
N VAL A 4 0.33 10.24 -17.77
CA VAL A 4 1.10 10.82 -16.66
C VAL A 4 0.40 10.48 -15.35
N VAL A 5 1.05 9.63 -14.54
CA VAL A 5 0.49 9.05 -13.32
C VAL A 5 1.22 9.60 -12.11
N ALA A 6 0.51 10.27 -11.21
CA ALA A 6 1.06 10.77 -9.95
C ALA A 6 0.68 9.85 -8.78
N VAL A 7 1.68 9.35 -8.05
CA VAL A 7 1.51 8.48 -6.88
C VAL A 7 1.74 9.29 -5.60
N ALA A 8 0.67 9.67 -4.92
CA ALA A 8 0.73 10.29 -3.60
C ALA A 8 1.05 9.24 -2.54
N GLY A 9 2.11 9.46 -1.75
CA GLY A 9 2.60 8.43 -0.83
C GLY A 9 3.41 7.33 -1.52
N GLY A 10 3.96 7.59 -2.70
CA GLY A 10 4.81 6.65 -3.46
C GLY A 10 6.10 6.20 -2.76
N GLN A 11 6.42 6.75 -1.58
CA GLN A 11 7.56 6.32 -0.74
C GLN A 11 7.13 5.37 0.41
N GLY A 12 5.82 5.13 0.60
CA GLY A 12 5.29 4.18 1.58
C GLY A 12 5.26 2.74 1.05
N ASP A 13 4.87 1.77 1.87
CA ASP A 13 4.98 0.34 1.55
C ASP A 13 4.25 -0.04 0.25
N VAL A 14 2.96 0.30 0.15
CA VAL A 14 2.16 0.03 -1.06
C VAL A 14 2.55 0.95 -2.21
N GLY A 15 2.73 2.24 -1.92
CA GLY A 15 3.03 3.26 -2.93
C GLY A 15 4.34 2.99 -3.67
N LYS A 16 5.38 2.54 -2.94
CA LYS A 16 6.68 2.20 -3.52
C LYS A 16 6.58 1.01 -4.46
N THR A 17 5.82 -0.02 -4.10
CA THR A 17 5.58 -1.16 -4.99
C THR A 17 4.86 -0.75 -6.27
N ILE A 18 3.88 0.16 -6.18
CA ILE A 18 3.19 0.70 -7.36
C ILE A 18 4.17 1.48 -8.26
N VAL A 19 4.96 2.37 -7.69
CA VAL A 19 5.98 3.13 -8.44
C VAL A 19 6.96 2.17 -9.13
N GLU A 20 7.44 1.15 -8.42
CA GLU A 20 8.37 0.16 -8.97
C GLU A 20 7.79 -0.57 -10.19
N VAL A 21 6.56 -1.09 -10.10
CA VAL A 21 5.92 -1.81 -11.21
C VAL A 21 5.67 -0.87 -12.40
N PHE A 22 5.13 0.33 -12.17
CA PHE A 22 4.88 1.26 -13.27
C PHE A 22 6.18 1.71 -13.95
N SER A 23 7.25 1.95 -13.17
CA SER A 23 8.57 2.30 -13.72
C SER A 23 9.22 1.16 -14.51
N GLN A 24 9.00 -0.10 -14.11
CA GLN A 24 9.48 -1.27 -14.85
C GLN A 24 8.75 -1.46 -16.18
N ASN A 25 7.44 -1.20 -16.21
CA ASN A 25 6.65 -1.36 -17.43
C ASN A 25 6.93 -0.28 -18.48
N GLN A 26 7.48 0.88 -18.08
CA GLN A 26 7.86 2.02 -18.95
C GLN A 26 6.75 2.52 -19.89
N GLN A 27 5.52 2.08 -19.68
CA GLN A 27 4.36 2.45 -20.48
C GLN A 27 3.85 3.85 -20.11
N ASN A 28 3.95 4.21 -18.84
CA ASN A 28 3.42 5.46 -18.28
C ASN A 28 4.56 6.30 -17.69
N ARG A 29 4.39 7.63 -17.73
CA ARG A 29 5.26 8.56 -17.01
C ARG A 29 4.82 8.62 -15.56
N VAL A 30 5.67 8.15 -14.64
CA VAL A 30 5.36 8.08 -13.21
C VAL A 30 5.97 9.26 -12.48
N LEU A 31 5.17 9.92 -11.64
CA LEU A 31 5.57 10.98 -10.73
C LEU A 31 5.23 10.57 -9.30
N VAL A 32 6.09 10.92 -8.35
CA VAL A 32 5.88 10.68 -6.92
C VAL A 32 5.53 12.00 -6.26
N LEU A 33 4.34 12.10 -5.66
CA LEU A 33 3.98 13.26 -4.85
C LEU A 33 4.42 13.03 -3.41
N SER A 34 5.42 13.80 -2.98
CA SER A 34 5.95 13.78 -1.63
C SER A 34 5.42 14.96 -0.83
N ARG A 35 5.32 14.81 0.49
CA ARG A 35 4.96 15.92 1.38
C ARG A 35 6.13 16.87 1.52
N LYS A 36 5.84 18.16 1.50
CA LYS A 36 6.75 19.17 2.03
C LYS A 36 7.00 18.87 3.51
N VAL A 37 8.27 18.70 3.88
CA VAL A 37 8.68 18.53 5.29
C VAL A 37 8.39 19.85 6.02
N GLY A 38 7.58 19.81 7.07
CA GLY A 38 7.42 20.95 7.97
C GLY A 38 8.68 21.15 8.83
N ASP A 39 8.92 22.38 9.28
CA ASP A 39 10.15 22.84 9.96
C ASP A 39 10.59 22.00 11.19
N ASN A 40 9.73 21.12 11.71
CA ASN A 40 9.95 20.32 12.91
C ASN A 40 10.42 18.87 12.64
N GLY A 41 10.75 18.50 11.40
CA GLY A 41 11.39 17.22 11.06
C GLY A 41 10.55 15.95 11.28
N SER A 42 9.31 16.07 11.76
CA SER A 42 8.39 14.95 11.88
C SER A 42 7.52 14.84 10.63
N PHE A 43 7.90 13.94 9.71
CA PHE A 43 7.05 12.85 9.20
C PHE A 43 7.77 12.15 8.04
N TYR A 44 8.28 10.94 8.33
CA TYR A 44 9.09 10.05 7.50
C TYR A 44 10.54 10.51 7.25
N SER A 45 11.44 9.74 7.86
CA SER A 45 12.89 9.92 7.82
C SER A 45 13.44 9.98 6.38
N PRO A 46 14.49 10.78 6.09
CA PRO A 46 15.15 10.85 4.77
C PRO A 46 15.77 9.52 4.29
N ALA A 47 15.73 8.47 5.12
CA ALA A 47 16.44 7.22 4.89
C ALA A 47 15.79 6.28 3.86
N ASN A 48 14.53 6.52 3.46
CA ASN A 48 13.82 5.69 2.47
C ASN A 48 13.47 6.45 1.20
N VAL A 49 14.24 7.48 0.84
CA VAL A 49 14.21 7.99 -0.54
C VAL A 49 14.62 6.84 -1.44
N VAL A 50 13.69 6.33 -2.25
CA VAL A 50 14.07 5.56 -3.43
C VAL A 50 15.06 6.41 -4.20
N LYS A 51 16.35 6.06 -4.11
CA LYS A 51 17.36 6.61 -4.98
C LYS A 51 16.99 6.19 -6.40
N LYS A 52 16.55 7.21 -7.16
CA LYS A 52 16.34 7.24 -8.61
C LYS A 52 15.08 6.54 -9.12
N VAL A 53 13.97 7.26 -9.08
CA VAL A 53 13.38 7.73 -10.33
C VAL A 53 13.90 9.16 -10.48
N ASP A 54 14.37 9.59 -11.65
CA ASP A 54 15.17 10.82 -11.84
C ASP A 54 14.64 12.04 -11.05
N ASP A 55 15.51 12.96 -10.63
CA ASP A 55 15.24 14.09 -9.71
C ASP A 55 13.97 14.91 -10.09
N GLU A 56 13.58 14.90 -11.37
CA GLU A 56 12.36 15.54 -11.90
C GLU A 56 11.05 14.79 -11.61
N SER A 57 11.11 13.54 -11.14
CA SER A 57 9.95 12.67 -10.93
C SER A 57 9.35 12.79 -9.53
N THR A 58 10.05 13.40 -8.57
CA THR A 58 9.54 13.61 -7.22
C THR A 58 9.11 15.06 -7.04
N ILE A 59 7.82 15.28 -6.79
CA ILE A 59 7.22 16.61 -6.66
C ILE A 59 6.82 16.81 -5.20
N CYS A 60 7.38 17.83 -4.58
CA CYS A 60 6.99 18.24 -3.23
C CYS A 60 5.68 19.02 -3.28
N VAL A 61 4.68 18.56 -2.55
CA VAL A 61 3.36 19.19 -2.44
C VAL A 61 3.00 19.45 -0.98
N ASP A 62 2.27 20.54 -0.77
CA ASP A 62 1.59 20.81 0.49
C ASP A 62 0.15 20.33 0.34
N TYR A 63 -0.19 19.19 0.97
CA TYR A 63 -1.53 18.64 0.87
C TYR A 63 -2.61 19.47 1.59
N THR A 64 -2.23 20.51 2.32
CA THR A 64 -3.17 21.44 2.97
C THR A 64 -3.56 22.62 2.07
N ASP A 65 -2.84 22.83 0.96
CA ASP A 65 -3.09 23.90 0.00
C ASP A 65 -3.61 23.35 -1.33
N VAL A 66 -4.92 23.49 -1.55
CA VAL A 66 -5.60 23.04 -2.77
C VAL A 66 -5.05 23.70 -4.03
N SER A 67 -4.65 24.98 -3.96
CA SER A 67 -4.11 25.68 -5.12
C SER A 67 -2.74 25.11 -5.48
N HIS A 68 -1.90 24.84 -4.49
CA HIS A 68 -0.59 24.25 -4.71
C HIS A 68 -0.69 22.84 -5.31
N ILE A 69 -1.62 22.01 -4.83
CA ILE A 69 -1.86 20.68 -5.42
C ILE A 69 -2.30 20.81 -6.87
N ARG A 70 -3.29 21.67 -7.17
CA ARG A 70 -3.77 21.91 -8.54
C ARG A 70 -2.62 22.33 -9.44
N ASP A 71 -1.88 23.35 -9.05
CA ASP A 71 -0.80 23.92 -9.87
C ASP A 71 0.30 22.87 -10.12
N ALA A 72 0.60 22.00 -9.14
CA ALA A 72 1.54 20.89 -9.31
C ALA A 72 1.03 19.83 -10.31
N LEU A 73 -0.25 19.46 -10.25
CA LEU A 73 -0.85 18.49 -11.17
C LEU A 73 -0.92 19.05 -12.60
N GLU A 74 -1.36 20.31 -12.75
CA GLU A 74 -1.47 20.99 -14.04
C GLU A 74 -0.11 21.19 -14.70
N LYS A 75 0.90 21.66 -13.94
CA LYS A 75 2.26 21.88 -14.45
C LYS A 75 2.90 20.63 -15.05
N HIS A 76 2.55 19.45 -14.55
CA HIS A 76 3.11 18.17 -15.01
C HIS A 76 2.16 17.39 -15.91
N ASN A 77 1.00 17.95 -16.26
CA ASN A 77 -0.03 17.32 -17.07
C ASN A 77 -0.49 15.98 -16.49
N VAL A 78 -0.69 15.91 -15.17
CA VAL A 78 -1.11 14.68 -14.50
C VAL A 78 -2.54 14.31 -14.94
N GLU A 79 -2.69 13.09 -15.45
CA GLU A 79 -3.98 12.54 -15.89
C GLU A 79 -4.60 11.63 -14.84
N VAL A 80 -3.75 10.88 -14.12
CA VAL A 80 -4.17 9.88 -13.14
C VAL A 80 -3.47 10.14 -11.81
N VAL A 81 -4.24 10.18 -10.72
CA VAL A 81 -3.70 10.26 -9.36
C VAL A 81 -4.02 8.98 -8.60
N ILE A 82 -2.99 8.34 -8.07
CA ILE A 82 -3.08 7.17 -7.19
C ILE A 82 -2.71 7.61 -5.78
N SER A 83 -3.64 7.49 -4.82
CA SER A 83 -3.39 7.84 -3.42
C SER A 83 -3.05 6.60 -2.58
N CYS A 84 -1.83 6.58 -2.06
CA CYS A 84 -1.30 5.58 -1.13
C CYS A 84 -0.86 6.23 0.19
N LEU A 85 -1.49 7.34 0.56
CA LEU A 85 -1.17 8.05 1.80
C LEU A 85 -1.59 7.22 3.02
N ASN A 86 -0.64 7.03 3.95
CA ASN A 86 -0.93 6.35 5.21
C ASN A 86 -1.90 7.16 6.07
N VAL A 87 -2.86 6.47 6.70
CA VAL A 87 -3.72 7.05 7.72
C VAL A 87 -2.91 7.21 9.00
N ILE A 88 -2.54 8.45 9.33
CA ILE A 88 -1.68 8.75 10.49
C ILE A 88 -2.52 8.95 11.77
N SER A 89 -3.79 9.31 11.63
CA SER A 89 -4.76 9.29 12.72
C SER A 89 -6.16 8.94 12.20
N PRO A 90 -7.00 8.27 13.01
CA PRO A 90 -8.38 7.96 12.64
C PRO A 90 -9.22 9.21 12.34
N GLU A 91 -8.85 10.35 12.93
CA GLU A 91 -9.51 11.65 12.76
C GLU A 91 -9.18 12.30 11.41
N ALA A 92 -8.00 12.00 10.84
CA ALA A 92 -7.56 12.58 9.58
C ALA A 92 -8.19 11.94 8.34
N MET A 93 -8.67 10.69 8.44
CA MET A 93 -9.26 9.96 7.32
C MET A 93 -10.08 8.76 7.82
N LYS A 94 -11.33 8.67 7.36
CA LYS A 94 -12.15 7.46 7.56
C LYS A 94 -11.49 6.29 6.83
N THR A 95 -10.97 5.32 7.59
CA THR A 95 -10.39 4.09 7.04
C THR A 95 -11.30 2.90 7.32
N HIS A 96 -11.40 2.02 6.32
CA HIS A 96 -12.03 0.71 6.46
C HIS A 96 -10.99 -0.41 6.60
N LEU A 97 -9.70 -0.06 6.51
CA LEU A 97 -8.60 -1.00 6.73
C LEU A 97 -8.42 -1.19 8.24
N LYS A 98 -8.68 -2.41 8.70
CA LYS A 98 -8.21 -2.87 10.01
C LYS A 98 -6.78 -3.38 9.81
N HIS A 99 -5.80 -2.85 10.53
CA HIS A 99 -4.41 -3.31 10.46
C HIS A 99 -4.36 -4.83 10.68
N ALA A 100 -3.66 -5.55 9.79
CA ALA A 100 -3.59 -7.01 9.79
C ALA A 100 -2.44 -7.57 10.66
N ASP A 101 -1.77 -6.72 11.45
CA ASP A 101 -0.65 -7.09 12.35
C ASP A 101 -1.03 -8.12 13.42
N PHE A 102 -2.31 -8.45 13.53
CA PHE A 102 -2.86 -9.24 14.61
C PHE A 102 -2.67 -10.75 14.49
N LEU A 103 -2.11 -11.27 13.39
CA LEU A 103 -2.14 -12.72 13.12
C LEU A 103 -0.80 -13.45 13.31
N PHE A 104 0.33 -12.90 12.84
CA PHE A 104 1.58 -13.65 12.78
C PHE A 104 2.80 -12.79 13.13
N ASP A 105 3.51 -13.20 14.17
CA ASP A 105 4.86 -12.74 14.47
C ASP A 105 5.86 -13.80 13.99
N ILE A 106 6.29 -13.63 12.73
CA ILE A 106 7.22 -14.53 12.06
C ILE A 106 8.59 -14.53 12.76
N ALA A 107 8.99 -13.41 13.36
CA ALA A 107 10.28 -13.26 14.03
C ALA A 107 10.32 -14.09 15.31
N ASN A 108 9.26 -14.03 16.11
CA ASN A 108 9.15 -14.75 17.38
C ASN A 108 8.50 -16.14 17.26
N LYS A 109 8.18 -16.59 16.04
CA LYS A 109 7.51 -17.88 15.78
C LYS A 109 6.21 -18.00 16.58
N ALA A 110 5.41 -16.95 16.55
CA ALA A 110 4.14 -16.89 17.22
C ALA A 110 3.03 -16.57 16.22
N ALA A 111 1.89 -17.22 16.39
CA ALA A 111 0.69 -16.95 15.62
C ALA A 111 -0.46 -16.73 16.61
N ALA A 112 -1.22 -15.66 16.40
CA ALA A 112 -2.49 -15.43 17.05
C ALA A 112 -3.58 -15.91 16.09
N VAL A 113 -4.25 -17.00 16.49
CA VAL A 113 -5.33 -17.60 15.71
C VAL A 113 -6.66 -17.08 16.24
N PRO A 114 -7.39 -16.23 15.49
CA PRO A 114 -8.69 -15.71 15.93
C PRO A 114 -9.76 -16.79 15.83
N GLY A 115 -10.52 -16.99 16.90
CA GLY A 115 -11.61 -17.96 16.92
C GLY A 115 -11.13 -19.39 16.62
N SER A 116 -11.79 -20.08 15.68
CA SER A 116 -11.40 -21.43 15.25
C SER A 116 -10.16 -21.46 14.35
N GLY A 117 -9.82 -20.31 13.73
CA GLY A 117 -8.79 -20.23 12.70
C GLY A 117 -9.18 -20.81 11.34
N GLU A 118 -10.42 -21.29 11.16
CA GLU A 118 -10.94 -21.92 9.94
C GLU A 118 -11.59 -20.93 8.97
N ASP A 119 -11.91 -19.72 9.44
CA ASP A 119 -12.46 -18.68 8.59
C ASP A 119 -11.43 -18.26 7.54
N LYS A 120 -11.87 -18.19 6.28
CA LYS A 120 -11.00 -17.82 5.17
C LYS A 120 -10.69 -16.32 5.22
N VAL A 121 -9.40 -16.01 5.18
CA VAL A 121 -8.86 -14.69 4.97
C VAL A 121 -8.23 -14.61 3.57
N VAL A 122 -8.20 -13.41 3.00
CA VAL A 122 -7.64 -13.16 1.68
C VAL A 122 -6.38 -12.31 1.83
N PHE A 123 -5.25 -12.84 1.37
CA PHE A 123 -4.00 -12.10 1.27
C PHE A 123 -3.69 -11.82 -0.19
N THR A 124 -3.33 -10.59 -0.49
CA THR A 124 -2.89 -10.20 -1.83
C THR A 124 -1.48 -9.66 -1.73
N TYR A 125 -0.56 -10.21 -2.50
CA TYR A 125 0.81 -9.72 -2.54
C TYR A 125 0.85 -8.31 -3.12
N SER A 126 1.68 -7.42 -2.55
CA SER A 126 1.71 -6.00 -2.93
C SER A 126 2.03 -5.78 -4.41
N PHE A 127 2.87 -6.62 -5.02
CA PHE A 127 3.16 -6.54 -6.45
C PHE A 127 1.97 -6.97 -7.31
N ASP A 128 1.12 -7.89 -6.83
CA ASP A 128 -0.12 -8.24 -7.54
C ASP A 128 -1.12 -7.09 -7.48
N VAL A 129 -1.20 -6.39 -6.35
CA VAL A 129 -1.96 -5.13 -6.24
C VAL A 129 -1.44 -4.12 -7.25
N ALA A 130 -0.13 -3.91 -7.32
CA ALA A 130 0.47 -2.95 -8.25
C ALA A 130 0.24 -3.31 -9.72
N ARG A 131 0.39 -4.58 -10.11
CA ARG A 131 0.09 -5.04 -11.48
C ARG A 131 -1.38 -4.92 -11.83
N PHE A 132 -2.26 -5.18 -10.88
CA PHE A 132 -3.70 -4.98 -11.07
C PHE A 132 -4.02 -3.50 -11.30
N VAL A 133 -3.45 -2.61 -10.47
CA VAL A 133 -3.62 -1.16 -10.63
C VAL A 133 -3.05 -0.67 -11.97
N ASP A 134 -1.90 -1.17 -12.39
CA ASP A 134 -1.34 -0.85 -13.72
C ASP A 134 -2.28 -1.30 -14.85
N ALA A 135 -2.82 -2.52 -14.79
CA ALA A 135 -3.82 -2.97 -15.76
C ALA A 135 -5.08 -2.09 -15.75
N LEU A 136 -5.56 -1.64 -14.59
CA LEU A 136 -6.70 -0.73 -14.48
C LEU A 136 -6.43 0.66 -15.05
N VAL A 137 -5.22 1.20 -14.91
CA VAL A 137 -4.88 2.50 -15.49
C VAL A 137 -4.84 2.42 -17.02
N ASN A 138 -4.46 1.28 -17.55
CA ASN A 138 -4.22 1.09 -18.98
C ASN A 138 -5.39 0.41 -19.73
N THR A 139 -6.54 0.20 -19.07
CA THR A 139 -7.72 -0.41 -19.71
C THR A 139 -8.62 0.65 -20.35
N ASP A 140 -9.16 0.33 -21.52
CA ASP A 140 -10.19 1.13 -22.19
C ASP A 140 -11.61 0.77 -21.70
N GLU A 141 -11.74 -0.20 -20.80
CA GLU A 141 -13.02 -0.65 -20.27
C GLU A 141 -13.61 0.33 -19.25
N LYS A 142 -14.94 0.48 -19.26
CA LYS A 142 -15.65 1.27 -18.26
C LYS A 142 -15.67 0.52 -16.93
N LEU A 143 -14.76 0.90 -16.03
CA LEU A 143 -14.61 0.26 -14.73
C LEU A 143 -15.76 0.60 -13.76
N PRO A 144 -16.16 -0.35 -12.90
CA PRO A 144 -17.02 -0.03 -11.76
C PRO A 144 -16.27 0.88 -10.77
N LYS A 145 -17.03 1.64 -9.97
CA LYS A 145 -16.46 2.55 -8.97
C LYS A 145 -15.58 1.84 -7.94
N ASN A 146 -15.92 0.58 -7.63
CA ASN A 146 -15.21 -0.23 -6.65
C ASN A 146 -14.72 -1.50 -7.34
N ASN A 147 -13.43 -1.79 -7.20
CA ASN A 147 -12.80 -3.00 -7.71
C ASN A 147 -12.28 -3.80 -6.51
N VAL A 148 -12.39 -5.13 -6.57
CA VAL A 148 -11.95 -6.02 -5.50
C VAL A 148 -10.92 -6.98 -6.06
N ILE A 149 -9.77 -7.07 -5.39
CA ILE A 149 -8.75 -8.06 -5.68
C ILE A 149 -8.93 -9.20 -4.68
N ILE A 150 -9.17 -10.40 -5.19
CA ILE A 150 -9.21 -11.61 -4.37
C ILE A 150 -7.94 -12.38 -4.69
N GLY A 151 -6.92 -12.21 -3.84
CA GLY A 151 -5.68 -12.95 -3.92
C GLY A 151 -5.80 -14.37 -3.37
N GLU A 152 -4.81 -14.78 -2.60
CA GLU A 152 -4.74 -16.09 -1.99
C GLU A 152 -5.75 -16.21 -0.85
N LYS A 153 -6.63 -17.22 -0.96
CA LYS A 153 -7.60 -17.57 0.08
C LYS A 153 -6.98 -18.63 0.97
N ILE A 154 -6.80 -18.30 2.23
CA ILE A 154 -6.12 -19.17 3.18
C ILE A 154 -6.75 -19.03 4.56
N THR A 155 -6.63 -20.04 5.41
CA THR A 155 -7.07 -19.97 6.80
C THR A 155 -5.92 -19.58 7.73
N ALA A 156 -6.22 -19.12 8.94
CA ALA A 156 -5.16 -18.83 9.92
C ALA A 156 -4.38 -20.10 10.31
N ASN A 157 -5.07 -21.26 10.32
CA ASN A 157 -4.45 -22.57 10.59
C ASN A 157 -3.53 -23.01 9.44
N GLU A 158 -3.92 -22.80 8.19
CA GLU A 158 -3.08 -23.09 7.02
C GLU A 158 -1.81 -22.22 7.01
N ILE A 159 -1.92 -20.93 7.32
CA ILE A 159 -0.73 -20.07 7.45
C ILE A 159 0.16 -20.56 8.60
N ALA A 160 -0.40 -20.90 9.75
CA ALA A 160 0.38 -21.43 10.87
C ALA A 160 1.18 -22.68 10.47
N ALA A 161 0.56 -23.59 9.71
CA ALA A 161 1.23 -24.77 9.17
C ALA A 161 2.37 -24.42 8.19
N ILE A 162 2.18 -23.42 7.32
CA ILE A 162 3.23 -22.93 6.41
C ILE A 162 4.41 -22.36 7.20
N VAL A 163 4.14 -21.55 8.24
CA VAL A 163 5.16 -20.95 9.10
C VAL A 163 5.94 -22.03 9.85
N GLU A 164 5.25 -23.03 10.40
CA GLU A 164 5.86 -24.19 11.07
C GLU A 164 6.74 -25.01 10.13
N HIS A 165 6.26 -25.29 8.92
CA HIS A 165 7.03 -26.01 7.91
C HIS A 165 8.31 -25.23 7.53
N ALA A 166 8.21 -23.92 7.35
CA ALA A 166 9.35 -23.09 6.95
C ALA A 166 10.37 -22.82 8.07
N ARG A 167 9.94 -22.80 9.36
CA ARG A 167 10.78 -22.33 10.49
C ARG A 167 10.96 -23.34 11.64
N GLY A 168 10.40 -24.53 11.51
CA GLY A 168 10.29 -25.53 12.59
C GLY A 168 9.16 -25.19 13.57
N LYS A 169 9.03 -25.96 14.66
CA LYS A 169 7.93 -25.83 15.65
C LYS A 169 7.66 -24.37 16.04
N SER A 170 6.42 -23.94 15.82
CA SER A 170 5.89 -22.63 16.21
C SER A 170 5.09 -22.75 17.50
N LYS A 171 4.89 -21.65 18.23
CA LYS A 171 3.94 -21.59 19.35
C LYS A 171 2.66 -20.92 18.88
N SER A 172 1.61 -21.70 18.66
CA SER A 172 0.27 -21.17 18.40
C SER A 172 -0.36 -20.69 19.71
N ILE A 173 -0.70 -19.41 19.77
CA ILE A 173 -1.45 -18.82 20.89
C ILE A 173 -2.89 -18.67 20.41
N HIS A 174 -3.75 -19.55 20.90
CA HIS A 174 -5.20 -19.42 20.68
C HIS A 174 -5.73 -18.35 21.63
N SER A 175 -6.01 -17.16 21.12
CA SER A 175 -6.75 -16.15 21.90
C SER A 175 -8.23 -16.46 21.81
N HIS A 176 -8.82 -17.01 22.88
CA HIS A 176 -10.26 -16.94 23.06
C HIS A 176 -10.64 -15.47 23.16
N VAL A 177 -11.57 -15.05 22.31
CA VAL A 177 -12.20 -13.72 22.37
C VAL A 177 -12.72 -13.53 23.80
N LEU A 178 -12.10 -12.65 24.58
CA LEU A 178 -12.80 -12.00 25.68
C LEU A 178 -13.87 -11.14 25.00
N SER A 179 -15.10 -11.63 25.08
CA SER A 179 -16.29 -10.88 24.74
C SER A 179 -16.35 -9.67 25.66
N ASN A 180 -16.43 -8.47 25.08
CA ASN A 180 -16.96 -7.30 25.79
C ASN A 180 -18.48 -7.43 25.91
#